data_AF-A0A6N8Y8H7-F1
#
_entry.id   AF-A0A6N8Y8H7-F1
#
_cell.length_a   1.000
_cell.length_b   1.000
_cell.length_c   1.000
_cell.angle_alpha   90.00
_cell.angle_beta   90.00
_cell.angle_gamma   90.00
#
_symmetry.space_group_name_H-M   'P 1'
#
loop_
_entity.id
_entity.type
_entity.pdbx_description
1 polymer ?
#
loop_
_entity_poly.entity_id
_entity_poly.type
_entity_poly.pdbx_seq_one_letter_code
_entity_poly.pdbx_strand_id
1 'polypeptide(L)' 'WAVHAAAWAFGVALVDNALLEPLSHACEQEGRYEFQLVVAPLQIPGGTGSPVNPLAIL' A
#
# COMPACT_ATOMS: atom_id res chain seq x y z
N TRP A 1 4.73 -17.97 -2.37
CA TRP A 1 4.04 -18.14 -3.67
C TRP A 1 2.53 -18.32 -3.57
N ALA A 2 2.00 -19.25 -2.76
CA ALA A 2 0.54 -19.47 -2.68
C ALA A 2 -0.27 -18.20 -2.36
N VAL A 3 0.18 -17.38 -1.39
CA VAL A 3 -0.50 -16.13 -1.02
C VAL A 3 -0.47 -15.08 -2.14
N HIS A 4 0.67 -14.94 -2.84
CA HIS A 4 0.78 -14.01 -3.97
C HIS A 4 -0.15 -14.41 -5.11
N ALA A 5 -0.22 -15.71 -5.44
CA ALA A 5 -1.12 -16.23 -6.45
C ALA A 5 -2.59 -16.04 -6.07
N ALA A 6 -2.94 -16.26 -4.79
CA ALA A 6 -4.30 -16.05 -4.30
C ALA A 6 -4.71 -14.57 -4.39
N ALA A 7 -3.87 -13.64 -3.93
CA ALA A 7 -4.15 -12.20 -4.01
C ALA A 7 -4.42 -11.75 -5.45
N TRP A 8 -3.59 -12.19 -6.40
CA TRP A 8 -3.79 -11.95 -7.83
C TRP A 8 -5.10 -12.58 -8.35
N ALA A 9 -5.37 -13.84 -8.01
CA ALA A 9 -6.56 -14.56 -8.48
C ALA A 9 -7.88 -13.92 -7.99
N PHE A 10 -7.87 -13.27 -6.83
CA PHE A 10 -9.00 -12.51 -6.30
C PHE A 10 -9.01 -11.03 -6.70
N GLY A 11 -8.06 -10.57 -7.52
CA GLY A 11 -7.99 -9.16 -7.95
C GLY A 11 -7.61 -8.18 -6.84
N VAL A 12 -6.92 -8.66 -5.79
CA VAL A 12 -6.44 -7.83 -4.68
C VAL A 12 -5.13 -7.15 -5.09
N ALA A 13 -5.11 -5.82 -5.04
CA ALA A 13 -3.90 -5.05 -5.28
C ALA A 13 -2.88 -5.21 -4.14
N LEU A 14 -1.59 -5.26 -4.47
CA LEU A 14 -0.50 -5.39 -3.51
C LEU A 14 0.37 -4.11 -3.53
N VAL A 15 0.62 -3.56 -2.34
CA VAL A 15 1.70 -2.59 -2.11
C VAL A 15 2.80 -3.33 -1.36
N ASP A 16 3.98 -3.41 -1.95
CA ASP A 16 5.14 -4.09 -1.39
C ASP A 16 6.23 -3.07 -1.04
N ASN A 17 7.11 -3.42 -0.11
CA ASN A 17 8.28 -2.62 0.29
C ASN A 17 7.94 -1.18 0.73
N ALA A 18 6.83 -0.99 1.44
CA ALA A 18 6.46 0.31 2.01
C ALA A 18 7.30 0.66 3.25
N LEU A 19 7.67 1.94 3.41
CA LEU A 19 8.32 2.44 4.62
C LEU A 19 7.27 2.78 5.68
N LEU A 20 7.05 1.84 6.62
CA LEU A 20 5.97 1.94 7.61
C LEU A 20 6.39 2.51 8.97
N GLU A 21 7.69 2.61 9.24
CA GLU A 21 8.21 3.07 10.53
C GLU A 21 7.76 4.49 10.92
N PRO A 22 7.75 5.51 10.03
CA PRO A 22 7.21 6.82 10.39
C PRO A 22 5.71 6.79 10.70
N LEU A 23 4.95 5.98 9.95
CA LEU A 23 3.51 5.80 10.14
C LEU A 23 3.22 5.12 11.49
N SER A 24 3.99 4.09 11.87
CA SER A 24 3.76 3.40 13.15
C SER A 24 3.94 4.34 14.35
N HIS A 25 4.95 5.22 14.31
CA HIS A 25 5.14 6.23 15.36
C HIS A 25 3.98 7.24 15.40
N ALA A 26 3.51 7.71 14.25
CA ALA A 26 2.38 8.63 14.19
C ALA A 26 1.08 7.98 14.74
N CYS A 27 0.79 6.72 14.38
CA CYS A 27 -0.36 5.99 14.89
C CYS A 27 -0.30 5.79 16.41
N GLU A 28 0.88 5.48 16.96
CA GLU A 28 1.07 5.34 18.41
C GLU A 28 0.83 6.67 19.15
N GLN A 29 1.36 7.78 18.63
CA GLN A 29 1.19 9.11 19.20
C GLN A 29 -0.27 9.57 19.22
N GLU A 30 -1.01 9.30 18.13
CA GLU A 30 -2.40 9.71 17.96
C GLU A 30 -3.41 8.71 18.53
N GLY A 31 -2.96 7.50 18.90
CA GLY A 31 -3.85 6.40 19.29
C GLY A 31 -4.83 5.98 18.19
N ARG A 32 -4.51 6.29 16.92
CA ARG A 32 -5.38 6.12 15.75
C ARG A 32 -4.68 5.26 14.70
N TYR A 33 -5.34 4.17 14.28
CA TYR A 33 -4.82 3.21 13.30
C TYR A 33 -5.65 3.14 12.02
N GLU A 34 -6.71 3.93 11.95
CA GLU A 34 -7.54 4.11 10.76
C GLU A 34 -7.23 5.48 10.17
N PHE A 35 -6.90 5.52 8.89
CA PHE A 35 -6.49 6.71 8.17
C PHE A 35 -6.83 6.58 6.69
N GLN A 36 -6.87 7.69 5.98
CA GLN A 36 -7.03 7.64 4.52
C GLN A 36 -5.72 7.21 3.87
N LEU A 37 -5.75 6.08 3.16
CA LEU A 37 -4.65 5.61 2.33
C LEU A 37 -4.84 6.09 0.89
N VAL A 38 -3.83 6.79 0.35
CA VAL A 38 -3.79 7.19 -1.06
C VAL A 38 -2.69 6.41 -1.77
N VAL A 39 -3.08 5.64 -2.79
CA VAL A 39 -2.15 4.91 -3.67
C VAL A 39 -2.45 5.31 -5.11
N ALA A 40 -1.52 6.05 -5.72
CA ALA A 40 -1.67 6.56 -7.08
C ALA A 40 -0.57 5.96 -7.98
N PRO A 41 -0.84 4.86 -8.70
CA PRO A 41 0.13 4.27 -9.62
C PRO A 41 0.32 5.16 -10.85
N LEU A 42 1.54 5.17 -11.39
CA LEU A 42 1.81 5.72 -12.72
C LEU A 42 1.03 4.94 -13.78
N GLN A 43 0.57 5.65 -14.82
CA GLN A 43 -0.13 5.07 -15.96
C GLN A 43 0.90 4.45 -16.93
N ILE A 44 1.05 3.13 -16.86
CA ILE A 44 2.01 2.36 -17.68
C ILE A 44 1.23 1.32 -18.50
N PRO A 45 0.92 1.60 -19.79
CA PRO A 45 0.21 0.66 -20.65
C PRO A 45 0.92 -0.69 -20.73
N GLY A 46 0.21 -1.78 -20.43
CA GLY A 46 0.76 -3.14 -20.39
C GLY A 46 1.61 -3.46 -19.16
N GLY A 47 1.76 -2.54 -18.21
CA GLY A 47 2.49 -2.77 -16.97
C GLY A 47 1.78 -3.77 -16.04
N THR A 48 2.54 -4.66 -15.42
CA THR A 48 2.06 -5.61 -14.40
C THR A 48 2.15 -5.07 -12.98
N GLY A 49 2.71 -3.87 -12.82
CA GLY A 49 2.89 -3.14 -11.58
C GLY A 49 3.36 -1.71 -11.87
N SER A 50 3.42 -0.88 -10.84
CA SER A 50 3.82 0.52 -10.97
C SER A 50 4.51 0.95 -9.68
N PRO A 51 5.63 1.70 -9.74
CA PRO A 51 6.16 2.33 -8.54
C PRO A 51 5.13 3.32 -7.99
N VAL A 52 5.03 3.37 -6.67
CA VAL A 52 4.09 4.24 -5.96
C VAL A 52 4.80 4.96 -4.83
N ASN A 53 4.25 6.11 -4.44
CA ASN A 53 4.54 6.77 -3.17
C ASN A 53 3.26 6.77 -2.33
N PRO A 54 2.99 5.70 -1.55
CA PRO A 54 1.78 5.62 -0.75
C PRO A 54 1.76 6.72 0.31
N LEU A 55 0.63 7.41 0.45
CA LEU A 55 0.42 8.42 1.49
C LEU A 55 -0.60 7.92 2.49
N ALA A 56 -0.26 8.05 3.78
CA ALA A 56 -1.21 7.91 4.88
C ALA A 56 -1.57 9.32 5.38
N ILE A 57 -2.86 9.65 5.36
CA ILE A 57 -3.39 10.91 5.88
C ILE A 57 -4.08 10.58 7.21
N LEU A 58 -3.35 10.83 8.30
CA LEU A 58 -3.80 10.56 9.67
C LEU A 58 -4.68 11.68 10.20
#